data_AF-A0A6G2U898-F1
#
_entry.id   AF-A0A6G2U898-F1
#
_cell.length_a   1.000
_cell.length_b   1.000
_cell.length_c   1.000
_cell.angle_alpha   90.00
_cell.angle_beta   90.00
_cell.angle_gamma   90.00
#
_symmetry.space_group_name_H-M   'P 1'
#
loop_
_entity.id
_entity.type
_entity.pdbx_description
1 polymer ?
#
loop_
_entity_poly.entity_id
_entity_poly.type
_entity_poly.pdbx_seq_one_letter_code
_entity_poly.pdbx_strand_id
1 'polypeptide(L)'
;MTHTALDPVPAERAAVLDDAHLGDIQGALGTIRLDDHGARRGLSAKLKTLLAIVGPGLIVMVGDNDAGAFATYGQAGQNYGTHLLWTLLLLVPVLYVNQEMVLRLGAVTGVGHARLILERFGKFWGAFSVIDLFLLNALTLVTEFIGITLAAGYLGLPKAASVVLAALVIVASAFTGSFRRFERIAICLCAASLLLVPVYFLVHPAASQMALGLITPGLPGGSGELSTVILLIIGIVGTTVAPWQLFFQQSYVIDKRITPRFMRYEKADLWIGIVIVVIGGAAMMGFTAAAFAGTTGFGNFGDAAGIAHGLEVHAGKLAGVLYAIALLDASVIGAFAVSLSTAYAIGDVFGMKHSLHRGVKGAKGFYAIYAGLVAAAAAIVLIPGSPLGLLTEGVQTLAGVLLPSASVFLLLLCNDKQVLGPWVNGPRTNAFTAVVVGVLVSLSVVLTASVLFPDISADAIIDIMAGCAAAGILAAGYAGTRRRTAARQDPVDRTGRDTWRMPPLETLTRPAMSTTRRIGMGTLRTYLFIAMILVVVKIVQVALGG
;
A
#
# COMPACT_ATOMS: atom_id res chain seq x y z
N MET A 1 61.30 10.41 -17.06
CA MET A 1 60.54 11.23 -16.08
C MET A 1 59.08 10.86 -16.22
N THR A 2 58.63 10.04 -15.26
CA THR A 2 57.27 9.76 -14.77
C THR A 2 56.07 10.27 -15.60
N HIS A 3 55.39 9.34 -16.27
CA HIS A 3 53.96 9.41 -16.53
C HIS A 3 53.22 9.31 -15.20
N THR A 4 52.64 10.42 -14.74
CA THR A 4 51.69 10.40 -13.62
C THR A 4 50.42 9.73 -14.12
N ALA A 5 50.29 8.43 -13.88
CA ALA A 5 49.00 7.76 -13.95
C ALA A 5 48.11 8.43 -12.91
N LEU A 6 47.08 9.16 -13.37
CA LEU A 6 46.00 9.58 -12.50
C LEU A 6 45.37 8.32 -11.95
N ASP A 7 45.49 8.10 -10.64
CA ASP A 7 44.74 7.07 -9.95
C ASP A 7 43.27 7.20 -10.35
N PRO A 8 42.57 6.10 -10.70
CA PRO A 8 41.15 6.17 -10.98
C PRO A 8 40.47 6.69 -9.70
N VAL A 9 39.85 7.86 -9.80
CA VAL A 9 38.97 8.39 -8.75
C VAL A 9 38.04 7.24 -8.36
N PRO A 10 38.03 6.79 -7.09
CA PRO A 10 37.13 5.73 -6.67
C PRO A 10 35.71 6.18 -7.03
N ALA A 11 35.02 5.40 -7.86
CA ALA A 11 33.61 5.66 -8.13
C ALA A 11 32.92 5.84 -6.78
N GLU A 12 32.36 7.02 -6.52
CA GLU A 12 31.69 7.32 -5.25
C GLU A 12 30.77 6.14 -4.91
N ARG A 13 31.09 5.41 -3.83
CA ARG A 13 30.28 4.27 -3.39
C ARG A 13 28.86 4.80 -3.20
N ALA A 14 27.90 4.29 -3.97
CA ALA A 14 26.49 4.58 -3.74
C ALA A 14 25.99 3.84 -2.49
N ALA A 15 24.91 4.29 -1.87
CA ALA A 15 24.29 3.64 -0.70
C ALA A 15 23.65 2.26 -0.97
N VAL A 16 23.79 1.72 -2.18
CA VAL A 16 23.15 0.49 -2.63
C VAL A 16 23.71 -0.72 -1.89
N LEU A 17 22.82 -1.56 -1.34
CA LEU A 17 23.17 -2.68 -0.46
C LEU A 17 23.39 -4.02 -1.18
N ASP A 18 22.80 -4.20 -2.36
CA ASP A 18 22.92 -5.43 -3.17
C ASP A 18 23.39 -5.04 -4.59
N ASP A 19 24.44 -5.70 -5.08
CA ASP A 19 24.97 -5.52 -6.43
C ASP A 19 23.92 -5.79 -7.52
N ALA A 20 22.91 -6.61 -7.23
CA ALA A 20 21.78 -6.87 -8.14
C ALA A 20 20.92 -5.62 -8.40
N HIS A 21 20.99 -4.59 -7.56
CA HIS A 21 20.30 -3.31 -7.75
C HIS A 21 21.07 -2.34 -8.68
N LEU A 22 22.23 -2.74 -9.21
CA LEU A 22 23.00 -1.97 -10.19
C LEU A 22 22.88 -2.58 -11.59
N GLY A 23 22.82 -1.73 -12.61
CA GLY A 23 22.74 -2.12 -14.01
C GLY A 23 21.56 -1.53 -14.78
N ASP A 24 21.22 -2.13 -15.91
CA ASP A 24 20.16 -1.68 -16.80
C ASP A 24 18.77 -1.78 -16.15
N ILE A 25 17.88 -0.85 -16.49
CA ILE A 25 16.46 -0.96 -16.19
C ILE A 25 15.88 -1.99 -17.16
N GLN A 26 15.47 -3.14 -16.63
CA GLN A 26 14.88 -4.23 -17.41
C GLN A 26 13.36 -4.30 -17.17
N GLY A 27 12.66 -3.26 -17.61
CA GLY A 27 11.21 -3.20 -17.51
C GLY A 27 10.48 -4.30 -18.32
N ALA A 28 9.21 -4.52 -18.02
CA ALA A 28 8.34 -5.45 -18.74
C ALA A 28 8.20 -5.10 -20.24
N LEU A 29 8.02 -3.81 -20.54
CA LEU A 29 7.73 -3.28 -21.87
C LEU A 29 8.93 -2.55 -22.51
N GLY A 30 10.13 -2.61 -21.92
CA GLY A 30 11.31 -1.97 -22.48
C GLY A 30 12.60 -2.18 -21.69
N THR A 31 13.72 -1.70 -22.24
CA THR A 31 15.03 -1.67 -21.56
C THR A 31 15.60 -0.26 -21.66
N ILE A 32 16.19 0.24 -20.58
CA ILE A 32 17.02 1.44 -20.60
C ILE A 32 18.39 1.07 -20.06
N ARG A 33 19.44 1.32 -20.84
CA ARG A 33 20.81 1.00 -20.42
C ARG A 33 21.28 1.94 -19.33
N LEU A 34 22.16 1.46 -18.46
CA LEU A 34 22.71 2.26 -17.36
C LEU A 34 23.36 3.56 -17.86
N ASP A 35 24.16 3.46 -18.92
CA ASP A 35 24.93 4.51 -19.60
C ASP A 35 24.06 5.42 -20.51
N ASP A 36 22.76 5.16 -20.61
CA ASP A 36 21.86 5.96 -21.42
C ASP A 36 21.47 7.27 -20.71
N HIS A 37 22.31 8.29 -20.90
CA HIS A 37 22.11 9.67 -20.42
C HIS A 37 21.50 10.61 -21.48
N GLY A 38 21.09 10.08 -22.64
CA GLY A 38 20.61 10.89 -23.75
C GLY A 38 19.30 11.62 -23.46
N ALA A 39 19.19 12.90 -23.87
CA ALA A 39 17.94 13.64 -23.74
C ALA A 39 16.80 12.98 -24.56
N ARG A 40 15.65 12.74 -23.92
CA ARG A 40 14.46 12.18 -24.58
C ARG A 40 13.73 13.25 -25.40
N ARG A 41 14.19 13.44 -26.65
CA ARG A 41 13.59 14.37 -27.62
C ARG A 41 12.51 13.65 -28.44
N GLY A 42 11.34 14.27 -28.60
CA GLY A 42 10.20 13.71 -29.33
C GLY A 42 9.28 12.81 -28.51
N LEU A 43 8.04 12.64 -28.99
CA LEU A 43 7.00 11.87 -28.30
C LEU A 43 7.33 10.37 -28.26
N SER A 44 7.86 9.81 -29.35
CA SER A 44 8.22 8.38 -29.42
C SER A 44 9.28 8.00 -28.39
N ALA A 45 10.34 8.80 -28.24
CA ALA A 45 11.39 8.54 -27.25
C ALA A 45 10.87 8.65 -25.82
N LYS A 46 10.02 9.64 -25.54
CA LYS A 46 9.36 9.80 -24.23
C LYS A 46 8.43 8.62 -23.93
N LEU A 47 7.65 8.18 -24.90
CA LEU A 47 6.74 7.03 -24.73
C LEU A 47 7.50 5.73 -24.51
N LYS A 48 8.55 5.45 -25.29
CA LYS A 48 9.41 4.26 -25.07
C LYS A 48 10.07 4.28 -23.69
N THR A 49 10.49 5.45 -23.24
CA THR A 49 11.05 5.64 -21.89
C THR A 49 9.99 5.38 -20.83
N LEU A 50 8.79 5.93 -20.99
CA LEU A 50 7.67 5.67 -20.09
C LEU A 50 7.32 4.19 -20.03
N LEU A 51 7.18 3.51 -21.16
CA LEU A 51 6.87 2.07 -21.21
C LEU A 51 7.93 1.20 -20.52
N ALA A 52 9.22 1.56 -20.62
CA ALA A 52 10.27 0.85 -19.91
C ALA A 52 10.24 1.08 -18.38
N ILE A 53 9.67 2.19 -17.93
CA ILE A 53 9.63 2.65 -16.53
C ILE A 53 8.33 2.26 -15.84
N VAL A 54 7.21 2.25 -16.56
CA VAL A 54 5.87 1.88 -16.04
C VAL A 54 5.92 0.50 -15.37
N GLY A 55 5.36 0.42 -14.17
CA GLY A 55 5.40 -0.78 -13.35
C GLY A 55 5.25 -0.49 -11.86
N PRO A 56 6.21 0.19 -11.20
CA PRO A 56 6.21 0.30 -9.74
C PRO A 56 4.96 0.95 -9.15
N GLY A 57 4.56 2.12 -9.66
CA GLY A 57 3.35 2.85 -9.30
C GLY A 57 2.08 2.18 -9.80
N LEU A 58 2.08 1.62 -11.01
CA LEU A 58 0.93 0.88 -11.53
C LEU A 58 0.62 -0.37 -10.69
N ILE A 59 1.61 -1.22 -10.45
CA ILE A 59 1.45 -2.51 -9.77
C ILE A 59 1.07 -2.32 -8.31
N VAL A 60 1.67 -1.35 -7.60
CA VAL A 60 1.29 -1.09 -6.19
C VAL A 60 -0.14 -0.57 -6.07
N MET A 61 -0.60 0.25 -7.03
CA MET A 61 -1.96 0.80 -7.00
C MET A 61 -3.00 -0.22 -7.46
N VAL A 62 -2.70 -1.04 -8.48
CA VAL A 62 -3.64 -2.11 -8.88
C VAL A 62 -3.68 -3.22 -7.83
N GLY A 63 -2.53 -3.56 -7.22
CA GLY A 63 -2.47 -4.49 -6.10
C GLY A 63 -3.14 -3.99 -4.83
N ASP A 64 -3.53 -2.71 -4.76
CA ASP A 64 -4.33 -2.12 -3.68
C ASP A 64 -5.82 -2.46 -3.81
N ASN A 65 -6.30 -2.73 -5.02
CA ASN A 65 -7.64 -3.28 -5.27
C ASN A 65 -7.63 -4.81 -5.03
N ASP A 66 -7.14 -5.22 -3.87
CA ASP A 66 -7.01 -6.61 -3.45
C ASP A 66 -8.34 -7.21 -2.94
N ALA A 67 -8.32 -8.44 -2.41
CA ALA A 67 -9.53 -9.09 -1.89
C ALA A 67 -10.22 -8.26 -0.80
N GLY A 68 -9.43 -7.58 0.05
CA GLY A 68 -9.94 -6.68 1.08
C GLY A 68 -10.69 -5.49 0.48
N ALA A 69 -10.11 -4.85 -0.54
CA ALA A 69 -10.75 -3.73 -1.24
C ALA A 69 -12.06 -4.14 -1.94
N PHE A 70 -12.09 -5.33 -2.57
CA PHE A 70 -13.32 -5.87 -3.16
C PHE A 70 -14.44 -6.02 -2.13
N ALA A 71 -14.11 -6.48 -0.92
CA ALA A 71 -15.07 -6.58 0.18
C ALA A 71 -15.51 -5.18 0.65
N THR A 72 -14.60 -4.24 0.90
CA THR A 72 -14.96 -2.91 1.44
C THR A 72 -15.76 -2.07 0.44
N TYR A 73 -15.37 -2.06 -0.83
CA TYR A 73 -16.09 -1.32 -1.86
C TYR A 73 -17.42 -1.99 -2.21
N GLY A 74 -17.43 -3.33 -2.21
CA GLY A 74 -18.63 -4.12 -2.34
C GLY A 74 -19.64 -3.83 -1.23
N GLN A 75 -19.20 -3.88 0.03
CA GLN A 75 -20.02 -3.54 1.19
C GLN A 75 -20.54 -2.10 1.11
N ALA A 76 -19.68 -1.13 0.74
CA ALA A 76 -20.10 0.26 0.56
C ALA A 76 -21.20 0.40 -0.50
N GLY A 77 -21.04 -0.26 -1.65
CA GLY A 77 -22.04 -0.25 -2.71
C GLY A 77 -23.34 -0.96 -2.32
N GLN A 78 -23.27 -2.14 -1.70
CA GLN A 78 -24.44 -2.95 -1.35
C GLN A 78 -25.23 -2.36 -0.19
N ASN A 79 -24.57 -1.82 0.83
CA ASN A 79 -25.23 -1.32 2.04
C ASN A 79 -25.65 0.14 1.93
N TYR A 80 -24.88 0.94 1.20
CA TYR A 80 -25.01 2.39 1.22
C TYR A 80 -25.10 3.01 -0.18
N GLY A 81 -25.20 2.20 -1.23
CA GLY A 81 -25.32 2.69 -2.60
C GLY A 81 -24.12 3.54 -3.03
N THR A 82 -24.37 4.64 -3.74
CA THR A 82 -23.32 5.55 -4.23
C THR A 82 -22.89 6.62 -3.21
N HIS A 83 -23.47 6.62 -2.01
CA HIS A 83 -23.27 7.70 -1.02
C HIS A 83 -21.86 7.79 -0.46
N LEU A 84 -21.06 6.73 -0.55
CA LEU A 84 -19.67 6.70 -0.06
C LEU A 84 -18.62 6.90 -1.16
N LEU A 85 -19.02 7.14 -2.41
CA LEU A 85 -18.07 7.32 -3.54
C LEU A 85 -17.11 8.51 -3.32
N TRP A 86 -17.56 9.59 -2.68
CA TRP A 86 -16.74 10.76 -2.40
C TRP A 86 -15.47 10.44 -1.59
N THR A 87 -15.48 9.35 -0.83
CA THR A 87 -14.31 8.89 -0.07
C THR A 87 -13.15 8.54 -1.00
N LEU A 88 -13.41 7.96 -2.18
CA LEU A 88 -12.40 7.62 -3.18
C LEU A 88 -11.75 8.88 -3.77
N LEU A 89 -12.55 9.93 -4.01
CA LEU A 89 -12.03 11.21 -4.49
C LEU A 89 -11.13 11.88 -3.44
N LEU A 90 -11.50 11.78 -2.16
CA LEU A 90 -10.67 12.29 -1.05
C LEU A 90 -9.34 11.53 -0.93
N LEU A 91 -9.32 10.24 -1.29
CA LEU A 91 -8.12 9.41 -1.24
C LEU A 91 -7.10 9.74 -2.34
N VAL A 92 -7.49 10.29 -3.49
CA VAL A 92 -6.57 10.66 -4.59
C VAL A 92 -5.35 11.49 -4.12
N PRO A 93 -5.52 12.64 -3.44
CA PRO A 93 -4.38 13.43 -2.99
C PRO A 93 -3.59 12.74 -1.86
N VAL A 94 -4.24 11.92 -1.04
CA VAL A 94 -3.60 11.13 0.02
C VAL A 94 -2.66 10.09 -0.58
N LEU A 95 -3.17 9.29 -1.53
CA LEU A 95 -2.43 8.31 -2.32
C LEU A 95 -1.25 8.97 -3.02
N TYR A 96 -1.49 10.03 -3.79
CA TYR A 96 -0.42 10.66 -4.57
C TYR A 96 0.73 11.13 -3.69
N VAL A 97 0.43 11.79 -2.56
CA VAL A 97 1.50 12.32 -1.70
C VAL A 97 2.24 11.22 -0.96
N ASN A 98 1.53 10.22 -0.41
CA ASN A 98 2.19 9.11 0.28
C ASN A 98 3.08 8.31 -0.68
N GLN A 99 2.53 7.92 -1.82
CA GLN A 99 3.24 7.08 -2.78
C GLN A 99 4.36 7.86 -3.50
N GLU A 100 4.22 9.17 -3.75
CA GLU A 100 5.32 9.98 -4.28
C GLU A 100 6.50 10.07 -3.32
N MET A 101 6.23 10.17 -2.01
CA MET A 101 7.27 10.17 -1.00
C MET A 101 8.02 8.84 -0.98
N VAL A 102 7.31 7.71 -1.07
CA VAL A 102 7.91 6.36 -1.14
C VAL A 102 8.76 6.20 -2.39
N LEU A 103 8.19 6.53 -3.55
CA LEU A 103 8.88 6.52 -4.84
C LEU A 103 10.18 7.33 -4.77
N ARG A 104 10.08 8.56 -4.26
CA ARG A 104 11.21 9.47 -4.13
C ARG A 104 12.26 8.91 -3.18
N LEU A 105 11.85 8.36 -2.05
CA LEU A 105 12.75 7.75 -1.08
C LEU A 105 13.50 6.56 -1.71
N GLY A 106 12.81 5.66 -2.43
CA GLY A 106 13.43 4.54 -3.12
C GLY A 106 14.42 4.94 -4.20
N ALA A 107 14.01 5.82 -5.13
CA ALA A 107 14.83 6.24 -6.26
C ALA A 107 16.10 7.01 -5.82
N VAL A 108 16.01 7.77 -4.72
CA VAL A 108 17.09 8.60 -4.21
C VAL A 108 18.06 7.81 -3.32
N THR A 109 17.53 6.95 -2.44
CA THR A 109 18.35 6.26 -1.44
C THR A 109 18.95 4.95 -1.96
N GLY A 110 18.25 4.22 -2.83
CA GLY A 110 18.69 2.88 -3.23
C GLY A 110 18.66 1.84 -2.09
N VAL A 111 17.99 2.15 -0.98
CA VAL A 111 17.91 1.34 0.24
C VAL A 111 16.46 1.17 0.62
N GLY A 112 16.04 -0.03 1.00
CA GLY A 112 14.64 -0.30 1.34
C GLY A 112 14.20 0.32 2.68
N HIS A 113 12.89 0.39 2.86
CA HIS A 113 12.26 1.21 3.91
C HIS A 113 12.66 0.75 5.32
N ALA A 114 12.60 -0.57 5.55
CA ALA A 114 12.90 -1.17 6.83
C ALA A 114 14.36 -0.93 7.26
N ARG A 115 15.29 -0.99 6.31
CA ARG A 115 16.70 -0.71 6.59
C ARG A 115 16.95 0.75 6.93
N LEU A 116 16.30 1.69 6.24
CA LEU A 116 16.39 3.11 6.59
C LEU A 116 15.86 3.37 8.01
N ILE A 117 14.75 2.73 8.41
CA ILE A 117 14.23 2.87 9.77
C ILE A 117 15.25 2.35 10.79
N LEU A 118 15.83 1.18 10.55
CA LEU A 118 16.83 0.55 11.41
C LEU A 118 18.06 1.46 11.61
N GLU A 119 18.61 2.00 10.53
CA GLU A 119 19.84 2.80 10.59
C GLU A 119 19.61 4.19 11.20
N ARG A 120 18.48 4.83 10.87
CA ARG A 120 18.19 6.22 11.29
C ARG A 120 17.59 6.29 12.70
N PHE A 121 16.72 5.36 13.08
CA PHE A 121 15.99 5.40 14.37
C PHE A 121 16.44 4.33 15.37
N GLY A 122 17.27 3.38 14.93
CA GLY A 122 17.89 2.37 15.78
C GLY A 122 17.17 1.01 15.79
N LYS A 123 17.80 0.03 16.46
CA LYS A 123 17.41 -1.39 16.42
C LYS A 123 15.98 -1.66 16.86
N PHE A 124 15.50 -0.97 17.89
CA PHE A 124 14.14 -1.15 18.40
C PHE A 124 13.08 -0.83 17.34
N TRP A 125 13.19 0.34 16.69
CA TRP A 125 12.22 0.78 15.70
C TRP A 125 12.31 0.00 14.39
N GLY A 126 13.51 -0.39 13.98
CA GLY A 126 13.68 -1.29 12.83
C GLY A 126 13.05 -2.67 13.08
N ALA A 127 13.30 -3.28 14.24
CA ALA A 127 12.71 -4.57 14.60
C ALA A 127 11.18 -4.47 14.74
N PHE A 128 10.69 -3.42 15.41
CA PHE A 128 9.27 -3.15 15.54
C PHE A 128 8.61 -3.05 14.16
N SER A 129 9.14 -2.23 13.26
CA SER A 129 8.57 -2.03 11.92
C SER A 129 8.51 -3.32 11.08
N VAL A 130 9.50 -4.21 11.21
CA VAL A 130 9.50 -5.48 10.47
C VAL A 130 8.54 -6.50 11.08
N ILE A 131 8.47 -6.59 12.41
CA ILE A 131 7.52 -7.48 13.08
C ILE A 131 6.09 -7.05 12.78
N ASP A 132 5.83 -5.74 12.87
CA ASP A 132 4.55 -5.11 12.55
C ASP A 132 4.09 -5.45 11.13
N LEU A 133 4.96 -5.19 10.15
CA LEU A 133 4.72 -5.53 8.76
C LEU A 133 4.53 -7.03 8.55
N PHE A 134 5.35 -7.88 9.16
CA PHE A 134 5.26 -9.33 9.00
C PHE A 134 3.91 -9.87 9.48
N LEU A 135 3.44 -9.45 10.66
CA LEU A 135 2.17 -9.87 11.22
C LEU A 135 1.00 -9.38 10.37
N LEU A 136 0.99 -8.10 10.02
CA LEU A 136 -0.06 -7.52 9.20
C LEU A 136 -0.14 -8.19 7.82
N ASN A 137 1.00 -8.42 7.18
CA ASN A 137 1.06 -9.02 5.86
C ASN A 137 0.69 -10.50 5.89
N ALA A 138 1.08 -11.25 6.92
CA ALA A 138 0.66 -12.64 7.08
C ALA A 138 -0.88 -12.76 7.15
N LEU A 139 -1.51 -11.83 7.88
CA LEU A 139 -2.95 -11.73 8.00
C LEU A 139 -3.62 -11.25 6.71
N THR A 140 -3.07 -10.23 6.07
CA THR A 140 -3.55 -9.74 4.76
C THR A 140 -3.50 -10.85 3.72
N LEU A 141 -2.44 -11.66 3.68
CA LEU A 141 -2.34 -12.84 2.81
C LEU A 141 -3.49 -13.84 3.05
N VAL A 142 -3.94 -14.03 4.29
CA VAL A 142 -5.10 -14.90 4.57
C VAL A 142 -6.35 -14.33 3.89
N THR A 143 -6.57 -13.02 3.95
CA THR A 143 -7.66 -12.34 3.22
C THR A 143 -7.57 -12.55 1.71
N GLU A 144 -6.37 -12.49 1.13
CA GLU A 144 -6.19 -12.78 -0.30
C GLU A 144 -6.56 -14.22 -0.66
N PHE A 145 -6.15 -15.18 0.16
CA PHE A 145 -6.54 -16.58 -0.04
C PHE A 145 -8.04 -16.81 0.20
N ILE A 146 -8.68 -16.05 1.08
CA ILE A 146 -10.14 -16.05 1.22
C ILE A 146 -10.79 -15.59 -0.09
N GLY A 147 -10.34 -14.49 -0.68
CA GLY A 147 -10.81 -14.00 -1.98
C GLY A 147 -10.70 -15.04 -3.09
N ILE A 148 -9.57 -15.77 -3.15
CA ILE A 148 -9.39 -16.91 -4.07
C ILE A 148 -10.47 -17.98 -3.87
N THR A 149 -10.79 -18.32 -2.61
CA THR A 149 -11.82 -19.34 -2.33
C THR A 149 -13.23 -18.89 -2.65
N LEU A 150 -13.55 -17.62 -2.43
CA LEU A 150 -14.85 -17.03 -2.77
C LEU A 150 -15.06 -17.02 -4.29
N ALA A 151 -14.06 -16.55 -5.05
CA ALA A 151 -14.09 -16.58 -6.50
C ALA A 151 -14.18 -18.00 -7.06
N ALA A 152 -13.35 -18.92 -6.55
CA ALA A 152 -13.36 -20.32 -6.97
C ALA A 152 -14.70 -21.01 -6.67
N GLY A 153 -15.28 -20.75 -5.48
CA GLY A 153 -16.57 -21.30 -5.08
C GLY A 153 -17.70 -20.86 -6.02
N TYR A 154 -17.75 -19.57 -6.35
CA TYR A 154 -18.70 -19.04 -7.33
C TYR A 154 -18.54 -19.70 -8.72
N LEU A 155 -17.29 -19.90 -9.17
CA LEU A 155 -16.98 -20.55 -10.45
C LEU A 155 -17.23 -22.08 -10.44
N GLY A 156 -17.62 -22.67 -9.31
CA GLY A 156 -17.81 -24.11 -9.17
C GLY A 156 -16.51 -24.91 -9.14
N LEU A 157 -15.38 -24.27 -8.83
CA LEU A 157 -14.07 -24.91 -8.76
C LEU A 157 -13.79 -25.48 -7.36
N PRO A 158 -13.09 -26.64 -7.25
CA PRO A 158 -12.78 -27.23 -5.95
C PRO A 158 -11.87 -26.32 -5.11
N LYS A 159 -12.33 -25.94 -3.91
CA LYS A 159 -11.62 -25.03 -2.98
C LYS A 159 -10.14 -25.39 -2.81
N ALA A 160 -9.84 -26.64 -2.48
CA ALA A 160 -8.47 -27.09 -2.22
C ALA A 160 -7.57 -26.99 -3.46
N ALA A 161 -8.09 -27.39 -4.63
CA ALA A 161 -7.34 -27.32 -5.87
C ALA A 161 -7.03 -25.87 -6.26
N SER A 162 -8.01 -24.97 -6.13
CA SER A 162 -7.83 -23.55 -6.44
C SER A 162 -6.82 -22.86 -5.52
N VAL A 163 -6.85 -23.14 -4.22
CA VAL A 163 -5.88 -22.59 -3.25
C VAL A 163 -4.47 -23.08 -3.55
N VAL A 164 -4.29 -24.39 -3.75
CA VAL A 164 -2.97 -24.97 -4.04
C VAL A 164 -2.45 -24.43 -5.38
N LEU A 165 -3.28 -24.36 -6.41
CA LEU A 165 -2.90 -23.83 -7.71
C LEU A 165 -2.50 -22.35 -7.60
N ALA A 166 -3.29 -21.52 -6.91
CA ALA A 166 -2.98 -20.12 -6.70
C ALA A 166 -1.66 -19.94 -5.94
N ALA A 167 -1.44 -20.70 -4.86
CA ALA A 167 -0.18 -20.69 -4.12
C ALA A 167 1.03 -21.05 -5.02
N LEU A 168 0.88 -22.08 -5.86
CA LEU A 168 1.91 -22.47 -6.82
C LEU A 168 2.18 -21.38 -7.86
N VAL A 169 1.14 -20.74 -8.40
CA VAL A 169 1.28 -19.64 -9.37
C VAL A 169 1.99 -18.45 -8.75
N ILE A 170 1.59 -18.05 -7.54
CA ILE A 170 2.21 -16.95 -6.78
C ILE A 170 3.70 -17.25 -6.55
N VAL A 171 4.02 -18.43 -6.01
CA VAL A 171 5.42 -18.87 -5.78
C VAL A 171 6.22 -18.91 -7.09
N ALA A 172 5.67 -19.53 -8.13
CA ALA A 172 6.34 -19.65 -9.42
C ALA A 172 6.63 -18.30 -10.07
N SER A 173 5.73 -17.32 -9.92
CA SER A 173 5.88 -15.98 -10.50
C SER A 173 7.13 -15.24 -10.00
N ALA A 174 7.41 -15.34 -8.69
CA ALA A 174 8.59 -14.74 -8.06
C ALA A 174 9.88 -15.55 -8.35
N PHE A 175 9.76 -16.87 -8.47
CA PHE A 175 10.91 -17.79 -8.57
C PHE A 175 11.52 -17.84 -9.98
N THR A 176 11.09 -16.98 -10.90
CA THR A 176 11.58 -16.90 -12.28
C THR A 176 13.06 -16.49 -12.40
N GLY A 177 13.62 -15.88 -11.35
CA GLY A 177 15.01 -15.36 -11.33
C GLY A 177 15.27 -14.25 -12.35
N SER A 178 14.20 -13.61 -12.85
CA SER A 178 14.29 -12.51 -13.79
C SER A 178 13.19 -11.50 -13.47
N PHE A 179 13.61 -10.33 -12.98
CA PHE A 179 12.73 -9.20 -12.70
C PHE A 179 11.78 -8.89 -13.87
N ARG A 180 12.29 -8.91 -15.11
CA ARG A 180 11.46 -8.65 -16.30
C ARG A 180 10.32 -9.65 -16.48
N ARG A 181 10.58 -10.95 -16.28
CA ARG A 181 9.55 -12.00 -16.48
C ARG A 181 8.45 -11.84 -15.45
N PHE A 182 8.88 -11.66 -14.22
CA PHE A 182 8.05 -11.34 -13.10
C PHE A 182 7.18 -10.08 -13.34
N GLU A 183 7.78 -8.98 -13.80
CA GLU A 183 7.06 -7.73 -14.00
C GLU A 183 6.04 -7.87 -15.14
N ARG A 184 6.34 -8.66 -16.18
CA ARG A 184 5.36 -8.99 -17.23
C ARG A 184 4.16 -9.75 -16.70
N ILE A 185 4.36 -10.66 -15.74
CA ILE A 185 3.25 -11.37 -15.07
C ILE A 185 2.41 -10.35 -14.29
N ALA A 186 3.05 -9.49 -13.49
CA ALA A 186 2.33 -8.47 -12.72
C ALA A 186 1.56 -7.48 -13.62
N ILE A 187 2.13 -7.05 -14.75
CA ILE A 187 1.44 -6.20 -15.74
C ILE A 187 0.29 -6.95 -16.42
N CYS A 188 0.41 -8.26 -16.65
CA CYS A 188 -0.68 -9.07 -17.17
C CYS A 188 -1.85 -9.15 -16.19
N LEU A 189 -1.57 -9.31 -14.89
CA LEU A 189 -2.59 -9.23 -13.84
C LEU A 189 -3.20 -7.82 -13.78
N CYS A 190 -2.38 -6.77 -13.89
CA CYS A 190 -2.89 -5.39 -13.99
C CYS A 190 -3.80 -5.16 -15.20
N ALA A 191 -3.61 -5.88 -16.30
CA ALA A 191 -4.49 -5.82 -17.45
C ALA A 191 -5.76 -6.65 -17.23
N ALA A 192 -5.67 -7.78 -16.52
CA ALA A 192 -6.82 -8.61 -16.16
C ALA A 192 -7.76 -7.90 -15.16
N SER A 193 -7.24 -7.06 -14.25
CA SER A 193 -8.09 -6.25 -13.36
C SER A 193 -9.02 -5.28 -14.12
N LEU A 194 -8.71 -4.96 -15.38
CA LEU A 194 -9.61 -4.19 -16.26
C LEU A 194 -10.89 -4.95 -16.61
N LEU A 195 -11.05 -6.22 -16.23
CA LEU A 195 -12.32 -6.96 -16.31
C LEU A 195 -13.45 -6.30 -15.49
N LEU A 196 -13.14 -5.41 -14.55
CA LEU A 196 -14.14 -4.57 -13.88
C LEU A 196 -14.85 -3.60 -14.84
N VAL A 197 -14.18 -3.19 -15.92
CA VAL A 197 -14.73 -2.27 -16.93
C VAL A 197 -15.92 -2.89 -17.68
N PRO A 198 -15.82 -4.09 -18.29
CA PRO A 198 -17.00 -4.71 -18.91
C PRO A 198 -18.09 -5.03 -17.89
N VAL A 199 -17.77 -5.41 -16.64
CA VAL A 199 -18.80 -5.61 -15.58
C VAL A 199 -19.59 -4.32 -15.36
N TYR A 200 -18.90 -3.18 -15.23
CA TYR A 200 -19.53 -1.87 -15.12
C TYR A 200 -20.52 -1.61 -16.26
N PHE A 201 -20.11 -1.85 -17.51
CA PHE A 201 -20.99 -1.60 -18.65
C PHE A 201 -22.16 -2.59 -18.75
N LEU A 202 -21.99 -3.84 -18.35
CA LEU A 202 -23.07 -4.85 -18.36
C LEU A 202 -24.16 -4.54 -17.33
N VAL A 203 -23.78 -3.97 -16.18
CA VAL A 203 -24.70 -3.68 -15.07
C VAL A 203 -25.43 -2.33 -15.26
N HIS A 204 -24.91 -1.46 -16.12
CA HIS A 204 -25.49 -0.13 -16.40
C HIS A 204 -25.80 0.71 -15.14
N PRO A 205 -24.85 0.92 -14.22
CA PRO A 205 -25.09 1.78 -13.07
C PRO A 205 -25.35 3.23 -13.51
N ALA A 206 -26.23 3.93 -12.81
CA ALA A 206 -26.63 5.28 -13.15
C ALA A 206 -25.45 6.27 -13.01
N ALA A 207 -24.81 6.60 -14.13
CA ALA A 207 -23.63 7.48 -14.16
C ALA A 207 -23.88 8.85 -13.50
N SER A 208 -25.11 9.39 -13.61
CA SER A 208 -25.51 10.63 -12.94
C SER A 208 -25.48 10.49 -11.41
N GLN A 209 -25.98 9.38 -10.86
CA GLN A 209 -25.95 9.11 -9.42
C GLN A 209 -24.53 8.86 -8.92
N MET A 210 -23.69 8.20 -9.72
CA MET A 210 -22.27 8.02 -9.38
C MET A 210 -21.51 9.34 -9.37
N ALA A 211 -21.73 10.19 -10.38
CA ALA A 211 -21.11 11.52 -10.44
C ALA A 211 -21.52 12.38 -9.24
N LEU A 212 -22.82 12.36 -8.89
CA LEU A 212 -23.32 13.04 -7.68
C LEU A 212 -22.71 12.46 -6.41
N GLY A 213 -22.65 11.13 -6.28
CA GLY A 213 -22.07 10.46 -5.11
C GLY A 213 -20.56 10.71 -4.95
N LEU A 214 -19.85 10.97 -6.04
CA LEU A 214 -18.42 11.27 -6.03
C LEU A 214 -18.13 12.69 -5.53
N ILE A 215 -19.02 13.65 -5.79
CA ILE A 215 -18.81 15.07 -5.44
C ILE A 215 -19.61 15.52 -4.21
N THR A 216 -20.60 14.75 -3.76
CA THR A 216 -21.48 15.10 -2.65
C THR A 216 -21.15 14.27 -1.43
N PRO A 217 -20.45 14.83 -0.43
CA PRO A 217 -20.22 14.13 0.83
C PRO A 217 -21.55 13.85 1.52
N GLY A 218 -21.80 12.59 1.81
CA GLY A 218 -22.98 12.14 2.53
C GLY A 218 -22.62 11.03 3.52
N LEU A 219 -23.25 11.06 4.68
CA LEU A 219 -23.19 9.99 5.69
C LEU A 219 -24.59 9.37 5.77
N PRO A 220 -24.84 8.25 5.06
CA PRO A 220 -26.12 7.55 5.09
C PRO A 220 -26.38 6.90 6.47
N GLY A 221 -27.62 6.48 6.75
CA GLY A 221 -27.96 5.70 7.96
C GLY A 221 -28.42 6.51 9.19
N GLY A 222 -28.38 7.85 9.17
CA GLY A 222 -28.86 8.69 10.28
C GLY A 222 -28.04 8.54 11.57
N SER A 223 -28.56 8.98 12.72
CA SER A 223 -27.82 8.97 13.99
C SER A 223 -27.53 7.55 14.56
N GLY A 224 -28.30 6.53 14.15
CA GLY A 224 -28.19 5.17 14.66
C GLY A 224 -27.11 4.30 13.99
N GLU A 225 -26.77 4.56 12.72
CA GLU A 225 -25.79 3.77 11.96
C GLU A 225 -24.50 4.54 11.65
N LEU A 226 -24.38 5.77 12.15
CA LEU A 226 -23.26 6.66 11.87
C LEU A 226 -21.91 6.04 12.30
N SER A 227 -21.88 5.27 13.39
CA SER A 227 -20.67 4.54 13.81
C SER A 227 -20.24 3.51 12.77
N THR A 228 -21.15 2.67 12.29
CA THR A 228 -20.90 1.67 11.24
C THR A 228 -20.40 2.30 9.96
N VAL A 229 -21.01 3.41 9.54
CA VAL A 229 -20.59 4.15 8.34
C VAL A 229 -19.18 4.72 8.50
N ILE A 230 -18.87 5.33 9.65
CA ILE A 230 -17.52 5.86 9.91
C ILE A 230 -16.49 4.72 9.92
N LEU A 231 -16.80 3.58 10.54
CA LEU A 231 -15.92 2.41 10.54
C LEU A 231 -15.70 1.85 9.13
N LEU A 232 -16.73 1.84 8.27
CA LEU A 232 -16.58 1.45 6.87
C LEU A 232 -15.72 2.46 6.08
N ILE A 233 -15.87 3.77 6.33
CA ILE A 233 -14.99 4.79 5.74
C ILE A 233 -13.54 4.56 6.18
N ILE A 234 -13.33 4.24 7.46
CA ILE A 234 -12.00 3.88 7.98
C ILE A 234 -11.48 2.63 7.27
N GLY A 235 -12.32 1.62 7.05
CA GLY A 235 -11.99 0.42 6.27
C GLY A 235 -11.55 0.74 4.85
N ILE A 236 -12.32 1.59 4.14
CA ILE A 236 -11.97 2.08 2.79
C ILE A 236 -10.62 2.80 2.78
N VAL A 237 -10.36 3.69 3.75
CA VAL A 237 -9.07 4.37 3.87
C VAL A 237 -7.96 3.38 4.20
N GLY A 238 -8.25 2.38 5.04
CA GLY A 238 -7.34 1.36 5.51
C GLY A 238 -6.83 0.45 4.39
N THR A 239 -7.76 -0.05 3.56
CA THR A 239 -7.44 -0.88 2.40
C THR A 239 -6.73 -0.10 1.31
N THR A 240 -6.98 1.22 1.18
CA THR A 240 -6.37 2.06 0.12
C THR A 240 -4.98 2.61 0.50
N VAL A 241 -4.62 2.64 1.78
CA VAL A 241 -3.31 3.15 2.23
C VAL A 241 -2.65 2.09 3.10
N ALA A 242 -2.39 0.93 2.53
CA ALA A 242 -1.86 -0.18 3.29
C ALA A 242 -0.34 -0.02 3.56
N PRO A 243 0.15 -0.34 4.78
CA PRO A 243 1.57 -0.22 5.12
C PRO A 243 2.49 -0.96 4.15
N TRP A 244 2.06 -2.15 3.68
CA TRP A 244 2.83 -2.99 2.78
C TRP A 244 3.20 -2.28 1.47
N GLN A 245 2.36 -1.37 0.98
CA GLN A 245 2.60 -0.61 -0.24
C GLN A 245 3.89 0.21 -0.13
N LEU A 246 4.16 0.79 1.05
CA LEU A 246 5.33 1.64 1.28
C LEU A 246 6.62 0.81 1.18
N PHE A 247 6.63 -0.39 1.77
CA PHE A 247 7.79 -1.29 1.71
C PHE A 247 7.95 -1.92 0.33
N PHE A 248 6.84 -2.35 -0.26
CA PHE A 248 6.81 -2.96 -1.59
C PHE A 248 7.31 -1.98 -2.64
N GLN A 249 6.64 -0.84 -2.79
CA GLN A 249 6.95 0.11 -3.86
C GLN A 249 8.38 0.63 -3.74
N GLN A 250 8.84 0.95 -2.52
CA GLN A 250 10.23 1.41 -2.32
C GLN A 250 11.23 0.36 -2.80
N SER A 251 11.07 -0.90 -2.36
CA SER A 251 11.96 -2.00 -2.72
C SER A 251 11.86 -2.32 -4.21
N TYR A 252 10.67 -2.23 -4.79
CA TYR A 252 10.41 -2.47 -6.21
C TYR A 252 11.09 -1.42 -7.11
N VAL A 253 11.02 -0.14 -6.72
CA VAL A 253 11.71 0.97 -7.42
C VAL A 253 13.23 0.74 -7.42
N ILE A 254 13.77 0.21 -6.31
CA ILE A 254 15.18 -0.14 -6.17
C ILE A 254 15.53 -1.35 -7.05
N ASP A 255 14.72 -2.40 -7.03
CA ASP A 255 14.92 -3.62 -7.82
C ASP A 255 14.82 -3.35 -9.33
N LYS A 256 13.93 -2.42 -9.72
CA LYS A 256 13.83 -1.91 -11.09
C LYS A 256 14.97 -0.98 -11.48
N ARG A 257 15.82 -0.58 -10.52
CA ARG A 257 17.00 0.29 -10.68
C ARG A 257 16.66 1.70 -11.13
N ILE A 258 15.51 2.17 -10.67
CA ILE A 258 15.02 3.52 -10.96
C ILE A 258 15.88 4.54 -10.21
N THR A 259 16.08 5.68 -10.86
CA THR A 259 17.01 6.73 -10.41
C THR A 259 16.33 8.09 -10.50
N PRO A 260 16.79 9.13 -9.78
CA PRO A 260 16.07 10.40 -9.72
C PRO A 260 15.94 11.10 -11.09
N ARG A 261 16.82 10.80 -12.07
CA ARG A 261 16.68 11.25 -13.46
C ARG A 261 15.36 10.86 -14.13
N PHE A 262 14.72 9.79 -13.67
CA PHE A 262 13.46 9.28 -14.23
C PHE A 262 12.23 9.64 -13.39
N MET A 263 12.38 10.48 -12.36
CA MET A 263 11.33 10.86 -11.43
C MET A 263 10.03 11.35 -12.11
N ARG A 264 10.14 12.04 -13.24
CA ARG A 264 8.96 12.53 -13.97
C ARG A 264 8.13 11.40 -14.60
N TYR A 265 8.79 10.35 -15.10
CA TYR A 265 8.11 9.20 -15.71
C TYR A 265 7.48 8.31 -14.63
N GLU A 266 8.16 8.13 -13.51
CA GLU A 266 7.63 7.41 -12.36
C GLU A 266 6.42 8.12 -11.73
N LYS A 267 6.42 9.46 -11.68
CA LYS A 267 5.22 10.21 -11.27
C LYS A 267 4.05 10.01 -12.23
N ALA A 268 4.32 9.87 -13.52
CA ALA A 268 3.27 9.57 -14.50
C ALA A 268 2.75 8.14 -14.33
N ASP A 269 3.64 7.16 -14.10
CA ASP A 269 3.28 5.78 -13.75
C ASP A 269 2.39 5.72 -12.50
N LEU A 270 2.78 6.44 -11.44
CA LEU A 270 1.98 6.57 -10.22
C LEU A 270 0.58 7.15 -10.50
N TRP A 271 0.48 8.22 -11.32
CA TRP A 271 -0.82 8.78 -11.69
C TRP A 271 -1.69 7.80 -12.48
N ILE A 272 -1.10 7.03 -13.39
CA ILE A 272 -1.82 5.99 -14.13
C ILE A 272 -2.38 4.95 -13.16
N GLY A 273 -1.56 4.50 -12.20
CA GLY A 273 -1.99 3.59 -11.13
C GLY A 273 -3.15 4.16 -10.30
N ILE A 274 -3.03 5.40 -9.82
CA ILE A 274 -4.07 6.07 -9.03
C ILE A 274 -5.39 6.20 -9.79
N VAL A 275 -5.34 6.50 -11.09
CA VAL A 275 -6.54 6.59 -11.91
C VAL A 275 -7.22 5.21 -12.04
N ILE A 276 -6.44 4.16 -12.28
CA ILE A 276 -6.99 2.80 -12.43
C ILE A 276 -7.60 2.32 -11.11
N VAL A 277 -6.90 2.49 -9.98
CA VAL A 277 -7.40 2.02 -8.67
C VAL A 277 -8.70 2.75 -8.29
N VAL A 278 -8.75 4.08 -8.44
CA VAL A 278 -9.93 4.89 -8.08
C VAL A 278 -11.11 4.62 -9.00
N ILE A 279 -10.89 4.50 -10.31
CA ILE A 279 -11.95 4.13 -11.25
C ILE A 279 -12.45 2.71 -10.97
N GLY A 280 -11.55 1.76 -10.67
CA GLY A 280 -11.91 0.40 -10.28
C GLY A 280 -12.77 0.35 -9.03
N GLY A 281 -12.36 1.06 -7.97
CA GLY A 281 -13.14 1.21 -6.73
C GLY A 281 -14.50 1.84 -6.97
N ALA A 282 -14.55 2.92 -7.77
CA ALA A 282 -15.81 3.60 -8.09
C ALA A 282 -16.74 2.70 -8.93
N ALA A 283 -16.19 1.94 -9.88
CA ALA A 283 -16.93 0.97 -10.66
C ALA A 283 -17.52 -0.12 -9.76
N MET A 284 -16.72 -0.67 -8.83
CA MET A 284 -17.16 -1.68 -7.87
C MET A 284 -18.31 -1.20 -7.00
N MET A 285 -18.18 -0.02 -6.37
CA MET A 285 -19.29 0.56 -5.60
C MET A 285 -20.52 0.80 -6.48
N GLY A 286 -20.32 1.32 -7.70
CA GLY A 286 -21.40 1.66 -8.63
C GLY A 286 -22.21 0.46 -9.11
N PHE A 287 -21.54 -0.57 -9.66
CA PHE A 287 -22.25 -1.77 -10.12
C PHE A 287 -22.85 -2.55 -8.96
N THR A 288 -22.23 -2.54 -7.78
CA THR A 288 -22.79 -3.23 -6.60
C THR A 288 -24.04 -2.50 -6.11
N ALA A 289 -23.99 -1.16 -6.05
CA ALA A 289 -25.16 -0.35 -5.74
C ALA A 289 -26.32 -0.62 -6.71
N ALA A 290 -26.04 -0.65 -8.02
CA ALA A 290 -27.05 -0.93 -9.03
C ALA A 290 -27.64 -2.34 -8.94
N ALA A 291 -26.80 -3.35 -8.69
CA ALA A 291 -27.23 -4.75 -8.59
C ALA A 291 -28.19 -5.00 -7.42
N PHE A 292 -27.96 -4.33 -6.29
CA PHE A 292 -28.71 -4.57 -5.06
C PHE A 292 -29.79 -3.51 -4.77
N ALA A 293 -29.82 -2.39 -5.49
CA ALA A 293 -30.84 -1.35 -5.31
C ALA A 293 -32.26 -1.91 -5.46
N GLY A 294 -33.10 -1.69 -4.45
CA GLY A 294 -34.50 -2.15 -4.44
C GLY A 294 -34.68 -3.67 -4.23
N THR A 295 -33.60 -4.40 -3.95
CA THR A 295 -33.65 -5.84 -3.62
C THR A 295 -33.63 -6.05 -2.10
N THR A 296 -34.01 -7.25 -1.64
CA THR A 296 -33.89 -7.65 -0.23
C THR A 296 -32.44 -7.77 0.25
N GLY A 297 -31.47 -7.79 -0.68
CA GLY A 297 -30.04 -7.85 -0.37
C GLY A 297 -29.43 -6.48 -0.04
N PHE A 298 -30.15 -5.37 -0.27
CA PHE A 298 -29.66 -4.04 0.11
C PHE A 298 -29.46 -3.95 1.63
N GLY A 299 -28.33 -3.41 2.08
CA GLY A 299 -28.00 -3.33 3.52
C GLY A 299 -27.45 -4.62 4.13
N ASN A 300 -27.53 -5.75 3.41
CA ASN A 300 -27.20 -7.08 3.93
C ASN A 300 -25.96 -7.67 3.24
N PHE A 301 -24.86 -6.90 3.19
CA PHE A 301 -23.58 -7.42 2.72
C PHE A 301 -23.12 -8.62 3.56
N GLY A 302 -22.75 -9.70 2.88
CA GLY A 302 -22.16 -10.89 3.48
C GLY A 302 -20.70 -11.05 3.09
N ASP A 303 -20.43 -11.26 1.80
CA ASP A 303 -19.08 -11.39 1.26
C ASP A 303 -19.03 -11.06 -0.24
N ALA A 304 -17.83 -11.14 -0.83
CA ALA A 304 -17.62 -10.89 -2.24
C ALA A 304 -18.26 -11.95 -3.17
N ALA A 305 -18.46 -13.20 -2.71
CA ALA A 305 -19.18 -14.20 -3.50
C ALA A 305 -20.68 -13.86 -3.62
N GLY A 306 -21.27 -13.31 -2.56
CA GLY A 306 -22.62 -12.76 -2.57
C GLY A 306 -22.79 -11.66 -3.63
N ILE A 307 -21.79 -10.81 -3.82
CA ILE A 307 -21.79 -9.80 -4.89
C ILE A 307 -21.79 -10.45 -6.27
N ALA A 308 -20.96 -11.47 -6.48
CA ALA A 308 -20.93 -12.20 -7.75
C ALA A 308 -22.32 -12.78 -8.12
N HIS A 309 -23.00 -13.39 -7.14
CA HIS A 309 -24.37 -13.87 -7.30
C HIS A 309 -25.38 -12.75 -7.54
N GLY A 310 -25.28 -11.62 -6.83
CA GLY A 310 -26.14 -10.45 -7.05
C GLY A 310 -26.00 -9.88 -8.47
N LEU A 311 -24.76 -9.79 -8.97
CA LEU A 311 -24.48 -9.35 -10.34
C LEU A 311 -25.01 -10.33 -11.38
N GLU A 312 -24.93 -11.64 -11.11
CA GLU A 312 -25.52 -12.66 -11.98
C GLU A 312 -27.04 -12.53 -12.07
N VAL A 313 -27.72 -12.30 -10.95
CA VAL A 313 -29.17 -12.11 -10.92
C VAL A 313 -29.58 -10.83 -11.65
N HIS A 314 -28.80 -9.76 -11.51
CA HIS A 314 -29.13 -8.46 -12.08
C HIS A 314 -28.80 -8.34 -13.58
N ALA A 315 -27.58 -8.73 -13.98
CA ALA A 315 -27.02 -8.49 -15.31
C ALA A 315 -26.64 -9.79 -16.06
N GLY A 316 -27.02 -10.95 -15.51
CA GLY A 316 -26.79 -12.26 -16.10
C GLY A 316 -25.44 -12.88 -15.72
N LYS A 317 -25.32 -14.19 -15.96
CA LYS A 317 -24.17 -15.02 -15.57
C LYS A 317 -22.81 -14.48 -16.01
N LEU A 318 -22.75 -13.82 -17.17
CA LEU A 318 -21.49 -13.23 -17.64
C LEU A 318 -20.94 -12.18 -16.68
N ALA A 319 -21.80 -11.32 -16.10
CA ALA A 319 -21.38 -10.28 -15.16
C ALA A 319 -20.80 -10.89 -13.87
N GLY A 320 -21.48 -11.88 -13.29
CA GLY A 320 -20.99 -12.59 -12.11
C GLY A 320 -19.67 -13.34 -12.36
N VAL A 321 -19.54 -14.02 -13.52
CA VAL A 321 -18.28 -14.71 -13.91
C VAL A 321 -17.12 -13.73 -14.10
N LEU A 322 -17.34 -12.61 -14.80
CA LEU A 322 -16.29 -11.59 -14.99
C LEU A 322 -15.85 -10.98 -13.65
N TYR A 323 -16.80 -10.70 -12.76
CA TYR A 323 -16.51 -10.23 -11.41
C TYR A 323 -15.70 -11.26 -10.60
N ALA A 324 -16.09 -12.55 -10.62
CA ALA A 324 -15.38 -13.59 -9.92
C ALA A 324 -13.94 -13.78 -10.46
N ILE A 325 -13.74 -13.68 -11.77
CA ILE A 325 -12.39 -13.71 -12.37
C ILE A 325 -11.58 -12.47 -11.93
N ALA A 326 -12.20 -11.29 -11.89
CA ALA A 326 -11.55 -10.07 -11.40
C ALA A 326 -11.17 -10.17 -9.91
N LEU A 327 -12.03 -10.77 -9.08
CA LEU A 327 -11.72 -11.03 -7.66
C LEU A 327 -10.57 -12.03 -7.50
N LEU A 328 -10.53 -13.08 -8.33
CA LEU A 328 -9.43 -14.05 -8.33
C LEU A 328 -8.11 -13.39 -8.73
N ASP A 329 -8.13 -12.56 -9.77
CA ASP A 329 -6.98 -11.77 -10.23
C ASP A 329 -6.47 -10.81 -9.16
N ALA A 330 -7.37 -10.00 -8.58
CA ALA A 330 -7.12 -9.09 -7.47
C ALA A 330 -6.45 -9.80 -6.29
N SER A 331 -6.96 -10.97 -5.93
CA SER A 331 -6.42 -11.78 -4.83
C SER A 331 -5.01 -12.29 -5.13
N VAL A 332 -4.75 -12.69 -6.37
CA VAL A 332 -3.42 -13.17 -6.79
C VAL A 332 -2.41 -12.03 -6.82
N ILE A 333 -2.75 -10.87 -7.39
CA ILE A 333 -1.85 -9.71 -7.43
C ILE A 333 -1.59 -9.11 -6.04
N GLY A 334 -2.61 -9.07 -5.17
CA GLY A 334 -2.50 -8.65 -3.78
C GLY A 334 -1.57 -9.60 -3.00
N ALA A 335 -1.84 -10.91 -3.02
CA ALA A 335 -1.01 -11.90 -2.33
C ALA A 335 0.44 -11.83 -2.80
N PHE A 336 0.61 -11.64 -4.11
CA PHE A 336 1.88 -11.48 -4.78
C PHE A 336 2.67 -10.26 -4.24
N ALA A 337 2.05 -9.08 -4.15
CA ALA A 337 2.70 -7.84 -3.71
C ALA A 337 2.97 -7.83 -2.20
N VAL A 338 1.99 -8.26 -1.40
CA VAL A 338 2.07 -8.29 0.06
C VAL A 338 3.18 -9.24 0.52
N SER A 339 3.25 -10.45 -0.04
CA SER A 339 4.28 -11.45 0.33
C SER A 339 5.69 -10.99 -0.05
N LEU A 340 5.85 -10.32 -1.21
CA LEU A 340 7.13 -9.73 -1.59
C LEU A 340 7.56 -8.61 -0.66
N SER A 341 6.63 -7.74 -0.26
CA SER A 341 6.94 -6.61 0.62
C SER A 341 7.58 -7.10 1.94
N THR A 342 7.09 -8.21 2.49
CA THR A 342 7.65 -8.83 3.69
C THR A 342 9.02 -9.44 3.42
N ALA A 343 9.17 -10.16 2.30
CA ALA A 343 10.44 -10.78 1.93
C ALA A 343 11.54 -9.73 1.74
N TYR A 344 11.22 -8.58 1.12
CA TYR A 344 12.13 -7.44 1.01
C TYR A 344 12.47 -6.83 2.36
N ALA A 345 11.46 -6.50 3.18
CA ALA A 345 11.68 -5.84 4.47
C ALA A 345 12.53 -6.69 5.44
N ILE A 346 12.32 -8.01 5.45
CA ILE A 346 13.15 -8.94 6.22
C ILE A 346 14.56 -9.02 5.59
N GLY A 347 14.67 -9.11 4.26
CA GLY A 347 15.95 -9.07 3.56
C GLY A 347 16.80 -7.85 3.91
N ASP A 348 16.19 -6.68 3.93
CA ASP A 348 16.76 -5.39 4.30
C ASP A 348 17.35 -5.37 5.71
N VAL A 349 16.56 -5.81 6.70
CA VAL A 349 16.95 -5.73 8.11
C VAL A 349 18.01 -6.76 8.47
N PHE A 350 17.91 -7.97 7.95
CA PHE A 350 18.92 -9.01 8.19
C PHE A 350 20.13 -8.94 7.25
N GLY A 351 20.15 -7.99 6.29
CA GLY A 351 21.23 -7.84 5.32
C GLY A 351 21.39 -9.05 4.40
N MET A 352 20.30 -9.78 4.15
CA MET A 352 20.31 -10.93 3.26
C MET A 352 20.29 -10.46 1.81
N LYS A 353 20.82 -11.26 0.88
CA LYS A 353 20.62 -11.01 -0.55
C LYS A 353 19.14 -11.10 -0.89
N HIS A 354 18.59 -10.01 -1.43
CA HIS A 354 17.17 -9.89 -1.75
C HIS A 354 17.04 -9.09 -3.04
N SER A 355 16.63 -9.75 -4.12
CA SER A 355 16.34 -9.10 -5.40
C SER A 355 15.70 -10.13 -6.33
N LEU A 356 14.72 -9.70 -7.12
CA LEU A 356 14.09 -10.55 -8.14
C LEU A 356 14.99 -10.81 -9.35
N HIS A 357 16.10 -10.07 -9.48
CA HIS A 357 17.14 -10.39 -10.47
C HIS A 357 17.95 -11.62 -10.08
N ARG A 358 17.91 -12.04 -8.81
CA ARG A 358 18.60 -13.24 -8.33
C ARG A 358 17.65 -14.43 -8.44
N GLY A 359 18.10 -15.52 -9.05
CA GLY A 359 17.37 -16.79 -8.96
C GLY A 359 17.39 -17.39 -7.56
N VAL A 360 16.61 -18.45 -7.34
CA VAL A 360 16.44 -19.13 -6.03
C VAL A 360 17.76 -19.47 -5.35
N LYS A 361 18.76 -19.93 -6.12
CA LYS A 361 20.10 -20.27 -5.58
C LYS A 361 20.86 -19.05 -5.03
N GLY A 362 20.61 -17.85 -5.58
CA GLY A 362 21.29 -16.61 -5.20
C GLY A 362 20.66 -15.86 -4.03
N ALA A 363 19.39 -16.14 -3.70
CA ALA A 363 18.64 -15.46 -2.65
C ALA A 363 17.71 -16.44 -1.88
N LYS A 364 18.27 -17.55 -1.37
CA LYS A 364 17.49 -18.63 -0.74
C LYS A 364 16.59 -18.15 0.40
N GLY A 365 17.10 -17.27 1.27
CA GLY A 365 16.34 -16.74 2.42
C GLY A 365 15.13 -15.92 1.99
N PHE A 366 15.31 -15.01 1.02
CA PHE A 366 14.24 -14.19 0.44
C PHE A 366 13.09 -15.06 -0.10
N TYR A 367 13.43 -16.07 -0.90
CA TYR A 367 12.44 -16.98 -1.49
C TYR A 367 11.81 -17.94 -0.47
N ALA A 368 12.54 -18.35 0.56
CA ALA A 368 12.00 -19.18 1.64
C ALA A 368 10.96 -18.41 2.48
N ILE A 369 11.21 -17.14 2.80
CA ILE A 369 10.25 -16.27 3.49
C ILE A 369 9.00 -16.08 2.63
N TYR A 370 9.19 -15.75 1.36
CA TYR A 370 8.11 -15.56 0.40
C TYR A 370 7.21 -16.80 0.30
N ALA A 371 7.79 -17.96 0.00
CA ALA A 371 7.03 -19.20 -0.12
C ALA A 371 6.44 -19.67 1.21
N GLY A 372 7.14 -19.45 2.32
CA GLY A 372 6.67 -19.80 3.66
C GLY A 372 5.41 -19.03 4.06
N LEU A 373 5.36 -17.72 3.78
CA LEU A 373 4.18 -16.88 4.03
C LEU A 373 2.98 -17.32 3.17
N VAL A 374 3.22 -17.54 1.87
CA VAL A 374 2.17 -18.00 0.94
C VAL A 374 1.64 -19.37 1.36
N ALA A 375 2.51 -20.31 1.73
CA ALA A 375 2.11 -21.63 2.20
C ALA A 375 1.36 -21.58 3.53
N ALA A 376 1.76 -20.74 4.47
CA ALA A 376 1.09 -20.57 5.75
C ALA A 376 -0.33 -20.03 5.56
N ALA A 377 -0.51 -18.99 4.74
CA ALA A 377 -1.83 -18.43 4.45
C ALA A 377 -2.74 -19.43 3.72
N ALA A 378 -2.20 -20.13 2.71
CA ALA A 378 -2.91 -21.20 2.03
C ALA A 378 -3.37 -22.30 3.01
N ALA A 379 -2.49 -22.71 3.93
CA ALA A 379 -2.82 -23.72 4.93
C ALA A 379 -3.94 -23.26 5.88
N ILE A 380 -3.89 -22.02 6.37
CA ILE A 380 -4.91 -21.45 7.26
C ILE A 380 -6.29 -21.46 6.59
N VAL A 381 -6.39 -21.03 5.34
CA VAL A 381 -7.68 -20.96 4.61
C VAL A 381 -8.26 -22.35 4.30
N LEU A 382 -7.41 -23.38 4.21
CA LEU A 382 -7.84 -24.77 4.01
C LEU A 382 -8.37 -25.45 5.28
N ILE A 383 -8.17 -24.86 6.47
CA ILE A 383 -8.73 -25.40 7.71
C ILE A 383 -10.28 -25.41 7.62
N PRO A 384 -10.93 -26.58 7.75
CA PRO A 384 -12.39 -26.68 7.71
C PRO A 384 -13.05 -25.86 8.84
N GLY A 385 -14.14 -25.16 8.54
CA GLY A 385 -14.91 -24.40 9.54
C GLY A 385 -14.31 -23.06 9.96
N SER A 386 -13.23 -22.60 9.33
CA SER A 386 -12.64 -21.29 9.63
C SER A 386 -13.61 -20.14 9.31
N PRO A 387 -13.83 -19.17 10.21
CA PRO A 387 -14.77 -18.07 10.01
C PRO A 387 -14.17 -16.99 9.09
N LEU A 388 -14.22 -17.22 7.77
CA LEU A 388 -13.53 -16.39 6.78
C LEU A 388 -13.96 -14.92 6.80
N GLY A 389 -15.25 -14.64 7.05
CA GLY A 389 -15.76 -13.27 7.18
C GLY A 389 -15.14 -12.52 8.38
N LEU A 390 -15.20 -13.13 9.57
CA LEU A 390 -14.60 -12.55 10.79
C LEU A 390 -13.09 -12.37 10.67
N LEU A 391 -12.40 -13.29 10.00
CA LEU A 391 -10.99 -13.13 9.69
C LEU A 391 -10.76 -11.89 8.82
N THR A 392 -11.50 -11.75 7.73
CA THR A 392 -11.35 -10.60 6.81
C THR A 392 -11.57 -9.27 7.52
N GLU A 393 -12.65 -9.13 8.30
CA GLU A 393 -12.95 -7.92 9.06
C GLU A 393 -11.90 -7.62 10.14
N GLY A 394 -11.46 -8.65 10.87
CA GLY A 394 -10.42 -8.52 11.89
C GLY A 394 -9.08 -8.07 11.30
N VAL A 395 -8.72 -8.57 10.11
CA VAL A 395 -7.51 -8.16 9.39
C VAL A 395 -7.60 -6.72 8.90
N GLN A 396 -8.73 -6.29 8.35
CA GLN A 396 -8.93 -4.89 7.93
C GLN A 396 -8.86 -3.93 9.13
N THR A 397 -9.46 -4.32 10.24
CA THR A 397 -9.40 -3.57 11.50
C THR A 397 -7.95 -3.44 11.98
N LEU A 398 -7.18 -4.52 11.94
CA LEU A 398 -5.76 -4.49 12.28
C LEU A 398 -4.96 -3.57 11.34
N ALA A 399 -5.19 -3.67 10.03
CA ALA A 399 -4.50 -2.86 9.04
C ALA A 399 -4.67 -1.37 9.31
N GLY A 400 -5.90 -0.93 9.62
CA GLY A 400 -6.19 0.45 9.97
C GLY A 400 -5.49 0.92 11.25
N VAL A 401 -5.33 0.04 12.25
CA VAL A 401 -4.67 0.34 13.53
C VAL A 401 -3.14 0.49 13.38
N LEU A 402 -2.52 -0.29 12.49
CA LEU A 402 -1.07 -0.28 12.28
C LEU A 402 -0.61 0.77 11.25
N LEU A 403 -1.54 1.26 10.44
CA LEU A 403 -1.35 2.22 9.36
C LEU A 403 -0.49 3.45 9.69
N PRO A 404 -0.66 4.11 10.87
CA PRO A 404 0.12 5.32 11.17
C PRO A 404 1.60 5.06 11.38
N SER A 405 1.99 3.85 11.81
CA SER A 405 3.38 3.53 12.17
C SER A 405 4.31 3.79 10.98
N ALA A 406 3.98 3.21 9.82
CA ALA A 406 4.78 3.29 8.61
C ALA A 406 4.74 4.69 7.98
N SER A 407 3.57 5.34 7.97
CA SER A 407 3.39 6.68 7.40
C SER A 407 4.17 7.76 8.18
N VAL A 408 4.25 7.64 9.51
CA VAL A 408 5.04 8.55 10.35
C VAL A 408 6.53 8.43 10.04
N PHE A 409 7.07 7.21 9.94
CA PHE A 409 8.48 7.01 9.58
C PHE A 409 8.81 7.52 8.19
N LEU A 410 7.92 7.30 7.22
CA LEU A 410 8.05 7.84 5.88
C LEU A 410 8.17 9.37 5.89
N LEU A 411 7.29 10.06 6.63
CA LEU A 411 7.35 11.52 6.76
C LEU A 411 8.66 11.98 7.42
N LEU A 412 9.12 11.29 8.47
CA LEU A 412 10.35 11.63 9.16
C LEU A 412 11.57 11.45 8.25
N LEU A 413 11.66 10.34 7.51
CA LEU A 413 12.73 10.07 6.54
C LEU A 413 12.69 11.08 5.38
N CYS A 414 11.50 11.45 4.90
CA CYS A 414 11.36 12.43 3.83
C CYS A 414 11.74 13.88 4.21
N ASN A 415 11.93 14.13 5.50
CA ASN A 415 12.42 15.40 6.04
C ASN A 415 13.89 15.33 6.48
N ASP A 416 14.55 14.18 6.32
CA ASP A 416 15.94 14.01 6.71
C ASP A 416 16.88 14.45 5.58
N LYS A 417 17.54 15.60 5.78
CA LYS A 417 18.44 16.21 4.80
C LYS A 417 19.64 15.33 4.46
N GLN A 418 20.07 14.44 5.36
CA GLN A 418 21.17 13.52 5.05
C GLN A 418 20.73 12.35 4.17
N VAL A 419 19.45 11.99 4.22
CA VAL A 419 18.88 10.87 3.46
C VAL A 419 18.44 11.33 2.07
N LEU A 420 17.77 12.48 1.98
CA LEU A 420 17.19 12.98 0.72
C LEU A 420 17.88 14.20 0.11
N GLY A 421 18.75 14.90 0.85
CA GLY A 421 19.43 16.10 0.36
C GLY A 421 18.47 17.11 -0.30
N PRO A 422 18.61 17.41 -1.61
CA PRO A 422 17.76 18.36 -2.32
C PRO A 422 16.30 17.89 -2.52
N TRP A 423 16.02 16.61 -2.28
CA TRP A 423 14.70 15.99 -2.43
C TRP A 423 13.83 16.04 -1.17
N VAL A 424 14.29 16.64 -0.08
CA VAL A 424 13.47 16.76 1.14
C VAL A 424 12.16 17.51 0.90
N ASN A 425 11.16 17.19 1.72
CA ASN A 425 9.87 17.85 1.69
C ASN A 425 9.99 19.37 1.87
N GLY A 426 9.29 20.10 1.01
CA GLY A 426 9.10 21.54 1.18
C GLY A 426 8.10 21.85 2.30
N PRO A 427 7.98 23.10 2.76
CA PRO A 427 7.09 23.48 3.85
C PRO A 427 5.60 23.19 3.54
N ARG A 428 5.17 23.38 2.28
CA ARG A 428 3.80 23.08 1.83
C ARG A 428 3.49 21.58 1.84
N THR A 429 4.38 20.78 1.23
CA THR A 429 4.27 19.32 1.24
C THR A 429 4.26 18.79 2.67
N ASN A 430 5.17 19.29 3.51
CA ASN A 430 5.23 18.88 4.91
C ASN A 430 3.96 19.24 5.70
N ALA A 431 3.34 20.40 5.45
CA ALA A 431 2.08 20.77 6.07
C ALA A 431 0.94 19.82 5.63
N PHE A 432 0.82 19.57 4.32
CA PHE A 432 -0.18 18.65 3.78
C PHE A 432 0.01 17.22 4.30
N THR A 433 1.22 16.67 4.22
CA THR A 433 1.50 15.31 4.72
C THR A 433 1.30 15.21 6.23
N ALA A 434 1.58 16.27 7.01
CA ALA A 434 1.30 16.26 8.44
C ALA A 434 -0.21 16.19 8.72
N VAL A 435 -1.05 16.86 7.93
CA VAL A 435 -2.52 16.72 8.01
C VAL A 435 -2.94 15.30 7.65
N VAL A 436 -2.43 14.74 6.55
CA VAL A 436 -2.73 13.35 6.15
C VAL A 436 -2.37 12.35 7.26
N VAL A 437 -1.14 12.41 7.77
CA VAL A 437 -0.69 11.55 8.87
C VAL A 437 -1.54 11.77 10.13
N GLY A 438 -1.90 13.02 10.43
CA GLY A 438 -2.79 13.34 11.56
C GLY A 438 -4.18 12.73 11.42
N VAL A 439 -4.77 12.76 10.22
CA VAL A 439 -6.03 12.09 9.92
C VAL A 439 -5.88 10.58 10.07
N LEU A 440 -4.85 9.98 9.49
CA LEU A 440 -4.60 8.53 9.62
C LEU A 440 -4.45 8.11 11.09
N VAL A 441 -3.71 8.88 11.89
CA VAL A 441 -3.60 8.65 13.35
C VAL A 441 -4.98 8.77 14.02
N SER A 442 -5.78 9.79 13.67
CA SER A 442 -7.12 9.96 14.22
C SER A 442 -8.03 8.76 13.91
N LEU A 443 -8.05 8.29 12.66
CA LEU A 443 -8.84 7.13 12.24
C LEU A 443 -8.37 5.86 12.96
N SER A 444 -7.07 5.70 13.12
CA SER A 444 -6.45 4.60 13.84
C SER A 444 -6.85 4.58 15.33
N VAL A 445 -6.91 5.74 15.98
CA VAL A 445 -7.38 5.86 17.37
C VAL A 445 -8.87 5.51 17.49
N VAL A 446 -9.71 5.99 16.57
CA VAL A 446 -11.14 5.62 16.50
C VAL A 446 -11.31 4.12 16.39
N LEU A 447 -10.58 3.49 15.46
CA LEU A 447 -10.64 2.04 15.24
C LEU A 447 -10.14 1.24 16.45
N THR A 448 -9.11 1.74 17.13
CA THR A 448 -8.63 1.13 18.38
C THR A 448 -9.69 1.22 19.48
N ALA A 449 -10.38 2.37 19.56
CA ALA A 449 -11.47 2.57 20.51
C ALA A 449 -12.68 1.70 20.19
N SER A 450 -13.04 1.50 18.91
CA SER A 450 -14.16 0.62 18.53
C SER A 450 -13.87 -0.85 18.80
N VAL A 451 -12.61 -1.29 18.73
CA VAL A 451 -12.22 -2.64 19.14
C VAL A 451 -12.35 -2.82 20.66
N LEU A 452 -11.97 -1.81 21.43
CA LEU A 452 -12.09 -1.80 22.90
C LEU A 452 -13.54 -1.72 23.36
N PHE A 453 -14.35 -0.94 22.65
CA PHE A 453 -15.74 -0.62 22.97
C PHE A 453 -16.59 -0.88 21.71
N PRO A 454 -17.07 -2.13 21.51
CA PRO A 454 -17.84 -2.50 20.32
C PRO A 454 -19.09 -1.64 20.09
N ASP A 455 -19.73 -1.18 21.17
CA ASP A 455 -20.92 -0.33 21.14
C ASP A 455 -20.59 1.18 21.15
N ILE A 456 -19.43 1.57 20.63
CA ILE A 456 -19.01 2.98 20.60
C ILE A 456 -20.03 3.82 19.82
N SER A 457 -20.58 4.84 20.48
CA SER A 457 -21.55 5.74 19.85
C SER A 457 -20.87 6.66 18.84
N ALA A 458 -21.65 7.16 17.89
CA ALA A 458 -21.14 8.12 16.92
C ALA A 458 -20.63 9.41 17.57
N ASP A 459 -21.28 9.87 18.64
CA ASP A 459 -20.83 11.04 19.42
C ASP A 459 -19.44 10.81 20.03
N ALA A 460 -19.20 9.62 20.59
CA ALA A 460 -17.89 9.26 21.13
C ALA A 460 -16.80 9.22 20.03
N ILE A 461 -17.13 8.73 18.83
CA ILE A 461 -16.22 8.77 17.68
C ILE A 461 -15.90 10.22 17.30
N ILE A 462 -16.92 11.08 17.21
CA ILE A 462 -16.75 12.51 16.88
C ILE A 462 -15.89 13.21 17.94
N ASP A 463 -16.10 12.92 19.22
CA ASP A 463 -15.30 13.48 20.32
C ASP A 463 -13.84 13.06 20.23
N ILE A 464 -13.56 11.79 19.89
CA ILE A 464 -12.19 11.30 19.66
C ILE A 464 -11.55 12.07 18.50
N MET A 465 -12.27 12.21 17.38
CA MET A 465 -11.76 12.94 16.21
C MET A 465 -11.54 14.42 16.51
N ALA A 466 -12.45 15.06 17.24
CA ALA A 466 -12.34 16.46 17.66
C ALA A 466 -11.15 16.66 18.61
N GLY A 467 -10.94 15.74 19.56
CA GLY A 467 -9.79 15.73 20.45
C GLY A 467 -8.46 15.58 19.69
N CYS A 468 -8.41 14.66 18.72
CA CYS A 468 -7.24 14.50 17.84
C CYS A 468 -6.97 15.76 17.01
N ALA A 469 -8.02 16.38 16.45
CA ALA A 469 -7.90 17.63 15.69
C ALA A 469 -7.40 18.79 16.56
N ALA A 470 -7.94 18.95 17.77
CA ALA A 470 -7.50 19.96 18.73
C ALA A 470 -6.02 19.77 19.12
N ALA A 471 -5.61 18.54 19.41
CA ALA A 471 -4.21 18.21 19.70
C ALA A 471 -3.29 18.52 18.51
N GLY A 472 -3.72 18.21 17.28
CA GLY A 472 -3.01 18.54 16.05
C GLY A 472 -2.84 20.05 15.84
N ILE A 473 -3.91 20.84 16.08
CA ILE A 473 -3.87 22.30 16.00
C ILE A 473 -2.91 22.89 17.04
N LEU A 474 -2.96 22.41 18.28
CA LEU A 474 -2.05 22.84 19.35
C LEU A 474 -0.59 22.51 19.00
N ALA A 475 -0.32 21.30 18.48
CA ALA A 475 1.01 20.89 18.05
C ALA A 475 1.52 21.74 16.88
N ALA A 476 0.65 22.07 15.91
CA ALA A 476 0.98 22.94 14.79
C ALA A 476 1.27 24.39 15.26
N GLY A 477 0.47 24.91 16.19
CA GLY A 477 0.67 26.22 16.82
C GLY A 477 2.01 26.29 17.56
N TYR A 478 2.31 25.30 18.38
CA TYR A 478 3.60 25.18 19.08
C TYR A 478 4.80 25.06 18.12
N ALA A 479 4.67 24.27 17.06
CA ALA A 479 5.71 24.17 16.04
C ALA A 479 5.90 25.50 15.29
N GLY A 480 4.81 26.24 15.04
CA GLY A 480 4.82 27.55 14.41
C GLY A 480 5.52 28.62 15.25
N THR A 481 5.23 28.70 16.55
CA THR A 481 5.89 29.64 17.47
C THR A 481 7.37 29.34 17.61
N ARG A 482 7.74 28.06 17.72
CA ARG A 482 9.14 27.62 17.78
C ARG A 482 9.91 27.88 16.49
N ARG A 483 9.25 27.76 15.32
CA ARG A 483 9.86 28.11 14.02
C ARG A 483 10.09 29.60 13.86
N ARG A 484 9.28 30.46 14.50
CA ARG A 484 9.48 31.92 14.48
C ARG A 484 10.66 32.36 15.33
N THR A 485 10.96 31.64 16.41
CA THR A 485 12.11 31.89 17.29
C THR A 485 13.38 31.16 16.85
N ALA A 486 13.28 30.11 16.04
CA ALA A 486 14.43 29.44 15.45
C ALA A 486 15.05 30.28 14.31
N ALA A 487 16.38 30.25 14.20
CA ALA A 487 17.08 30.83 13.05
C ALA A 487 16.49 30.32 11.74
N ARG A 488 16.22 31.24 10.79
CA ARG A 488 15.77 30.91 9.44
C ARG A 488 16.78 29.92 8.85
N GLN A 489 16.36 28.67 8.62
CA GLN A 489 17.18 27.73 7.88
C GLN A 489 17.24 28.18 6.43
N ASP A 490 18.43 28.16 5.84
CA ASP A 490 18.58 28.48 4.43
C ASP A 490 17.70 27.57 3.57
N PRO A 491 17.09 28.13 2.50
CA PRO A 491 16.33 27.32 1.57
C PRO A 491 17.21 26.20 1.02
N VAL A 492 16.67 24.99 0.98
CA VAL A 492 17.39 23.82 0.46
C VAL A 492 17.72 24.09 -1.01
N ASP A 493 19.01 24.07 -1.35
CA ASP A 493 19.44 24.12 -2.74
C ASP A 493 18.95 22.86 -3.47
N ARG A 494 18.26 23.07 -4.59
CA ARG A 494 17.65 22.02 -5.42
C ARG A 494 18.37 21.84 -6.75
N THR A 495 19.45 22.58 -6.99
CA THR A 495 20.30 22.39 -8.17
C THR A 495 20.89 20.98 -8.17
N GLY A 496 20.99 20.36 -9.35
CA GLY A 496 21.55 19.01 -9.48
C GLY A 496 20.75 17.87 -8.82
N ARG A 497 19.50 18.10 -8.36
CA ARG A 497 18.74 17.06 -7.64
C ARG A 497 18.54 15.78 -8.46
N ASP A 498 18.37 15.88 -9.77
CA ASP A 498 18.08 14.72 -10.63
C ASP A 498 19.27 13.74 -10.73
N THR A 499 20.48 14.19 -10.35
CA THR A 499 21.70 13.37 -10.25
C THR A 499 22.08 13.03 -8.81
N TRP A 500 21.46 13.67 -7.82
CA TRP A 500 21.79 13.45 -6.41
C TRP A 500 21.39 12.05 -5.94
N ARG A 501 22.27 11.40 -5.18
CA ARG A 501 22.02 10.12 -4.52
C ARG A 501 22.47 10.19 -3.08
N MET A 502 21.83 9.37 -2.24
CA MET A 502 22.21 9.27 -0.83
C MET A 502 23.67 8.75 -0.71
N PRO A 503 24.52 9.39 0.10
CA PRO A 503 25.84 8.87 0.45
C PRO A 503 25.75 7.50 1.15
N PRO A 504 26.83 6.70 1.20
CA PRO A 504 26.85 5.42 1.88
C PRO A 504 26.28 5.50 3.30
N LEU A 505 25.44 4.53 3.69
CA LEU A 505 24.77 4.53 5.00
C LEU A 505 25.75 4.70 6.18
N GLU A 506 26.93 4.11 6.08
CA GLU A 506 28.01 4.17 7.08
C GLU A 506 28.57 5.58 7.31
N THR A 507 28.39 6.49 6.34
CA THR A 507 28.83 7.89 6.43
C THR A 507 27.78 8.80 7.05
N LEU A 508 26.54 8.32 7.19
CA LEU A 508 25.43 9.13 7.67
C LEU A 508 25.46 9.22 9.21
N THR A 509 25.32 10.43 9.73
CA THR A 509 25.15 10.62 11.17
C THR A 509 23.68 10.45 11.55
N ARG A 510 23.43 9.78 12.68
CA ARG A 510 22.06 9.59 13.16
C ARG A 510 21.43 10.93 13.51
N PRO A 511 20.16 11.16 13.15
CA PRO A 511 19.48 12.41 13.43
C PRO A 511 19.36 12.61 14.94
N ALA A 512 19.76 13.78 15.44
CA ALA A 512 19.56 14.14 16.84
C ALA A 512 18.05 14.18 17.13
N MET A 513 17.60 13.35 18.07
CA MET A 513 16.20 13.24 18.44
C MET A 513 15.80 14.42 19.31
N SER A 514 15.07 15.38 18.75
CA SER A 514 14.51 16.48 19.54
C SER A 514 13.54 15.95 20.60
N THR A 515 13.39 16.67 21.71
CA THR A 515 12.45 16.30 22.79
C THR A 515 11.03 16.05 22.26
N THR A 516 10.57 16.87 21.32
CA THR A 516 9.25 16.71 20.66
C THR A 516 9.17 15.40 19.87
N ARG A 517 10.19 15.04 19.10
CA ARG A 517 10.23 13.75 18.38
C ARG A 517 10.31 12.58 19.35
N ARG A 518 11.03 12.71 20.46
CA ARG A 518 11.14 11.68 21.50
C ARG A 518 9.80 11.43 22.19
N ILE A 519 9.06 12.49 22.52
CA ILE A 519 7.69 12.39 23.06
C ILE A 519 6.77 11.75 22.02
N GLY A 520 6.75 12.24 20.78
CA GLY A 520 5.90 11.69 19.72
C GLY A 520 6.16 10.20 19.44
N MET A 521 7.44 9.79 19.38
CA MET A 521 7.79 8.38 19.26
C MET A 521 7.43 7.57 20.52
N GLY A 522 7.51 8.15 21.71
CA GLY A 522 7.05 7.52 22.95
C GLY A 522 5.55 7.26 22.91
N THR A 523 4.75 8.26 22.52
CA THR A 523 3.30 8.13 22.36
C THR A 523 2.96 7.08 21.31
N LEU A 524 3.62 7.12 20.14
CA LEU A 524 3.44 6.12 19.09
C LEU A 524 3.77 4.71 19.59
N ARG A 525 4.85 4.55 20.36
CA ARG A 525 5.22 3.26 20.95
C ARG A 525 4.15 2.72 21.90
N THR A 526 3.65 3.56 22.80
CA THR A 526 2.61 3.16 23.77
C THR A 526 1.32 2.79 23.04
N TYR A 527 0.92 3.61 22.06
CA TYR A 527 -0.23 3.34 21.21
C TYR A 527 -0.12 1.99 20.50
N LEU A 528 0.99 1.75 19.80
CA LEU A 528 1.20 0.52 19.03
C LEU A 528 1.30 -0.72 19.92
N PHE A 529 1.85 -0.59 21.13
CA PHE A 529 1.87 -1.69 22.09
C PHE A 529 0.47 -2.07 22.56
N ILE A 530 -0.37 -1.09 22.90
CA ILE A 530 -1.77 -1.31 23.29
C ILE A 530 -2.55 -1.92 22.11
N ALA A 531 -2.43 -1.33 20.93
CA ALA A 531 -3.02 -1.84 19.70
C ALA A 531 -2.68 -3.32 19.46
N MET A 532 -1.39 -3.69 19.51
CA MET A 532 -0.96 -5.07 19.30
C MET A 532 -1.55 -6.03 20.35
N ILE A 533 -1.64 -5.63 21.62
CA ILE A 533 -2.29 -6.45 22.66
C ILE A 533 -3.76 -6.68 22.30
N LEU A 534 -4.48 -5.62 21.91
CA LEU A 534 -5.90 -5.71 21.57
C LEU A 534 -6.14 -6.63 20.39
N VAL A 535 -5.24 -6.61 19.43
CA VAL A 535 -5.29 -7.47 18.26
C VAL A 535 -5.13 -8.92 18.66
N VAL A 536 -4.13 -9.23 19.50
CA VAL A 536 -3.96 -10.60 20.03
C VAL A 536 -5.19 -11.02 20.81
N VAL A 537 -5.73 -10.16 21.67
CA VAL A 537 -6.96 -10.45 22.44
C VAL A 537 -8.13 -10.73 21.51
N LYS A 538 -8.34 -9.89 20.48
CA LYS A 538 -9.45 -10.05 19.54
C LYS A 538 -9.30 -11.31 18.69
N ILE A 539 -8.10 -11.63 18.22
CA ILE A 539 -7.80 -12.89 17.52
C ILE A 539 -8.13 -14.09 18.42
N VAL A 540 -7.75 -14.04 19.70
CA VAL A 540 -8.06 -15.10 20.67
C VAL A 540 -9.56 -15.20 20.94
N GLN A 541 -10.27 -14.08 21.12
CA GLN A 541 -11.71 -14.08 21.30
C GLN A 541 -12.44 -14.71 20.11
N VAL A 542 -12.09 -14.30 18.89
CA VAL A 542 -12.64 -14.85 17.65
C VAL A 542 -12.33 -16.35 17.54
N ALA A 543 -11.11 -16.77 17.88
CA ALA A 543 -10.72 -18.18 17.87
C ALA A 543 -11.45 -19.03 18.92
N LEU A 544 -11.88 -18.43 20.03
CA LEU A 544 -12.64 -19.09 21.10
C LEU A 544 -14.16 -19.01 20.88
N GLY A 545 -14.63 -18.43 19.77
CA GLY A 545 -16.05 -18.32 19.43
C GLY A 545 -16.81 -17.25 20.19
N GLY A 546 -16.13 -16.18 20.64
CA GLY A 546 -16.70 -15.03 21.35
C GLY A 546 -16.91 -13.79 20.50
#